data_AF-A0A2E1E9Q5-F1
#
_entry.id   AF-A0A2E1E9Q5-F1
#
_cell.length_a   1.000
_cell.length_b   1.000
_cell.length_c   1.000
_cell.angle_alpha   90.00
_cell.angle_beta   90.00
_cell.angle_gamma   90.00
#
_symmetry.space_group_name_H-M   'P 1'
#
loop_
_entity.id
_entity.type
_entity.pdbx_description
1 polymer ?
#
loop_
_entity_poly.entity_id
_entity_poly.type
_entity_poly.pdbx_seq_one_letter_code
_entity_poly.pdbx_strand_id
1 'polypeptide(L)'
;MQYIINILNKSLCILFFFFGLFLILKNNQDLHNLQILFVIFIFVTTTTLIFYSIFQPNNIGELPIIYLFNLYFLICYLGTFFFDKHAIFLRNNITLNDFSLTINYLFLGYFSFLGGYYLTKLLLKNFKRKSFTYLNCSNNEILILGVATLLSTIILFYFFKIQENFTFLAQIKYPLLLFGTGLSFYCLVEIRNKNMFFYIFLLLILSIPIIIEILSGSFNFPFMIIFLLYIYYSILKKRINLIPFLIIVITFLFIHTGKYEYRSKTWNQSWVNKSIDKGAYEKAKSFVETYFIKKEIHAPTNSISKDYFTYRSVINKIFNINFINRKDNYRLERRVFHSYWSLLIVTKKTPNQIPHWDGYSYKILATKIIPRVFWREKPSDTLGNEFGHRYNVLTKETKKTNKDLTTSWNMPVLNEFYVNFGKWGIIVGMIFLGIIFCFLTKLFSIKEKNNLESVISFFIFVPLFFMESHLSLLFGAIFQSYFFLLIFSFSSVYILRKL
;
A
#
# COMPACT_ATOMS: atom_id res chain seq x y z
N MET A 1 -16.23 -14.97 -24.74
CA MET A 1 -15.53 -13.90 -23.97
C MET A 1 -14.62 -14.43 -22.86
N GLN A 2 -15.09 -15.30 -21.96
CA GLN A 2 -14.30 -15.76 -20.80
C GLN A 2 -13.03 -16.55 -21.16
N TYR A 3 -13.10 -17.42 -22.16
CA TYR A 3 -11.94 -18.16 -22.67
C TYR A 3 -10.84 -17.23 -23.20
N ILE A 4 -11.25 -16.18 -23.94
CA ILE A 4 -10.36 -15.16 -24.49
C ILE A 4 -9.63 -14.40 -23.38
N ILE A 5 -10.35 -13.98 -22.33
CA ILE A 5 -9.73 -13.30 -21.16
C ILE A 5 -8.70 -14.19 -20.48
N ASN A 6 -8.97 -15.50 -20.36
CA ASN A 6 -8.02 -16.43 -19.76
C ASN A 6 -6.75 -16.59 -20.61
N ILE A 7 -6.89 -16.71 -21.94
CA ILE A 7 -5.74 -16.76 -22.85
C ILE A 7 -4.93 -15.46 -22.74
N LEU A 8 -5.60 -14.31 -22.79
CA LEU A 8 -4.97 -13.00 -22.71
C LEU A 8 -4.20 -12.82 -21.40
N ASN A 9 -4.77 -13.23 -20.27
CA ASN A 9 -4.09 -13.18 -18.99
C ASN A 9 -2.81 -14.03 -19.00
N LYS A 10 -2.89 -15.27 -19.52
CA LYS A 10 -1.75 -16.18 -19.57
C LYS A 10 -0.66 -15.66 -20.51
N SER A 11 -1.02 -15.12 -21.67
CA SER A 11 -0.06 -14.56 -22.62
C SER A 11 0.64 -13.32 -22.04
N LEU A 12 -0.09 -12.43 -21.37
CA LEU A 12 0.49 -11.27 -20.67
C LEU A 12 1.47 -11.70 -19.56
N CYS A 13 1.15 -12.75 -18.80
CA CYS A 13 2.06 -13.28 -17.77
C CYS A 13 3.35 -13.84 -18.38
N ILE A 14 3.23 -14.62 -19.45
CA ILE A 14 4.39 -15.19 -20.16
C ILE A 14 5.26 -14.08 -20.76
N LEU A 15 4.64 -13.10 -21.41
CA LEU A 15 5.34 -11.93 -21.97
C LEU A 15 6.09 -11.18 -20.88
N PHE A 16 5.41 -10.87 -19.76
CA PHE A 16 6.03 -10.19 -18.62
C PHE A 16 7.21 -10.97 -18.06
N PHE A 17 7.10 -12.30 -17.94
CA PHE A 17 8.17 -13.15 -17.43
C PHE A 17 9.44 -13.04 -18.29
N PHE A 18 9.32 -13.28 -19.59
CA PHE A 18 10.48 -13.25 -20.49
C PHE A 18 11.04 -11.83 -20.66
N PHE A 19 10.17 -10.83 -20.79
CA PHE A 19 10.60 -9.44 -20.91
C PHE A 19 11.28 -8.93 -19.64
N GLY A 20 10.74 -9.26 -18.47
CA GLY A 20 11.36 -8.92 -17.18
C GLY A 20 12.72 -9.57 -16.99
N LEU A 21 12.87 -10.84 -17.37
CA LEU A 21 14.15 -11.55 -17.33
C LEU A 21 15.18 -10.92 -18.28
N PHE A 22 14.76 -10.56 -19.49
CA PHE A 22 15.59 -9.83 -20.45
C PHE A 22 16.07 -8.48 -19.87
N LEU A 23 15.16 -7.69 -19.28
CA LEU A 23 15.51 -6.40 -18.67
C LEU A 23 16.49 -6.56 -17.50
N ILE A 24 16.28 -7.56 -16.63
CA ILE A 24 17.20 -7.84 -15.52
C ILE A 24 18.60 -8.15 -16.06
N LEU A 25 18.72 -9.03 -17.07
CA LEU A 25 20.02 -9.37 -17.65
C LEU A 25 20.68 -8.17 -18.34
N LYS A 26 19.91 -7.36 -19.05
CA LYS A 26 20.41 -6.19 -19.78
C LYS A 26 20.90 -5.08 -18.85
N ASN A 27 20.13 -4.74 -17.81
CA ASN A 27 20.36 -3.54 -17.00
C ASN A 27 21.30 -3.76 -15.80
N ASN A 28 21.79 -4.99 -15.60
CA ASN A 28 22.58 -5.37 -14.43
C ASN A 28 23.90 -6.07 -14.75
N GLN A 29 24.45 -5.80 -15.93
CA GLN A 29 25.74 -6.35 -16.38
C GLN A 29 26.94 -5.87 -15.53
N ASP A 30 26.74 -4.80 -14.76
CA ASP A 30 27.70 -4.22 -13.81
C ASP A 30 27.78 -4.96 -12.46
N LEU A 31 26.84 -5.86 -12.16
CA LEU A 31 26.86 -6.69 -10.96
C LEU A 31 27.68 -7.97 -11.19
N HIS A 32 28.22 -8.57 -10.11
CA HIS A 32 28.82 -9.90 -10.28
C HIS A 32 27.74 -10.97 -10.56
N ASN A 33 28.16 -12.04 -11.23
CA ASN A 33 27.30 -13.13 -11.66
C ASN A 33 26.44 -13.72 -10.53
N LEU A 34 26.98 -13.82 -9.31
CA LEU A 34 26.25 -14.34 -8.15
C LEU A 34 25.04 -13.45 -7.78
N GLN A 35 25.21 -12.12 -7.76
CA GLN A 35 24.13 -11.19 -7.47
C GLN A 35 23.07 -11.19 -8.56
N ILE A 36 23.47 -11.31 -9.83
CA ILE A 36 22.53 -11.48 -10.95
C ILE A 36 21.69 -12.75 -10.75
N LEU A 37 22.32 -13.88 -10.38
CA LEU A 37 21.61 -15.12 -10.08
C LEU A 37 20.63 -14.96 -8.91
N PHE A 38 21.00 -14.24 -7.84
CA PHE A 38 20.10 -13.94 -6.73
C PHE A 38 18.90 -13.10 -7.17
N VAL A 39 19.10 -12.04 -7.95
CA VAL A 39 18.01 -11.21 -8.49
C VAL A 39 17.09 -12.04 -9.39
N ILE A 40 17.65 -12.87 -10.28
CA ILE A 40 16.88 -13.78 -11.14
C ILE A 40 16.08 -14.77 -10.30
N PHE A 41 16.69 -15.38 -9.27
CA PHE A 41 15.99 -16.32 -8.39
C PHE A 41 14.78 -15.67 -7.72
N ILE A 42 14.94 -14.48 -7.15
CA ILE A 42 13.83 -13.76 -6.50
C ILE A 42 12.78 -13.39 -7.55
N PHE A 43 13.18 -12.94 -8.75
CA PHE A 43 12.24 -12.61 -9.82
C PHE A 43 11.42 -13.82 -10.27
N VAL A 44 12.07 -14.96 -10.54
CA VAL A 44 11.40 -16.19 -10.98
C VAL A 44 10.47 -16.70 -9.88
N THR A 45 10.90 -16.74 -8.64
CA THR A 45 10.06 -17.21 -7.53
C THR A 45 8.88 -16.27 -7.25
N THR A 46 9.08 -14.95 -7.20
CA THR A 46 7.98 -14.00 -6.98
C THR A 46 6.96 -14.06 -8.12
N THR A 47 7.40 -14.06 -9.38
CA THR A 47 6.50 -14.12 -10.54
C THR A 47 5.77 -15.45 -10.64
N THR A 48 6.44 -16.58 -10.42
CA THR A 48 5.77 -17.89 -10.42
C THR A 48 4.70 -17.97 -9.34
N LEU A 49 4.94 -17.47 -8.13
CA LEU A 49 3.94 -17.45 -7.06
C LEU A 49 2.76 -16.55 -7.41
N ILE A 50 3.00 -15.34 -7.94
CA ILE A 50 1.92 -14.44 -8.37
C ILE A 50 1.09 -15.11 -9.49
N PHE A 51 1.76 -15.63 -10.53
CA PHE A 51 1.11 -16.21 -11.69
C PHE A 51 0.41 -17.53 -11.38
N TYR A 52 0.86 -18.30 -10.40
CA TYR A 52 0.19 -19.51 -9.95
C TYR A 52 -1.29 -19.27 -9.66
N SER A 53 -1.63 -18.13 -9.03
CA SER A 53 -3.03 -17.76 -8.75
C SER A 53 -3.88 -17.53 -10.02
N ILE A 54 -3.26 -17.11 -11.12
CA ILE A 54 -3.89 -16.90 -12.44
C ILE A 54 -4.08 -18.23 -13.16
N PHE A 55 -3.08 -19.13 -13.10
CA PHE A 55 -3.13 -20.44 -13.76
C PHE A 55 -4.00 -21.46 -13.01
N GLN A 56 -4.09 -21.37 -11.68
CA GLN A 56 -4.86 -22.28 -10.81
C GLN A 56 -5.95 -21.53 -10.01
N PRO A 57 -7.01 -21.04 -10.69
CA PRO A 57 -8.03 -20.19 -10.08
C PRO A 57 -8.87 -20.87 -8.99
N ASN A 58 -8.93 -22.21 -8.98
CA ASN A 58 -9.69 -22.97 -7.99
C ASN A 58 -9.17 -22.76 -6.55
N ASN A 59 -7.93 -22.28 -6.40
CA ASN A 59 -7.28 -22.03 -5.12
C ASN A 59 -7.48 -20.61 -4.56
N ILE A 60 -8.22 -19.73 -5.26
CA ILE A 60 -8.44 -18.31 -4.87
C ILE A 60 -9.45 -18.19 -3.68
N GLY A 61 -9.78 -19.29 -2.98
CA GLY A 61 -10.67 -19.27 -1.81
C GLY A 61 -9.99 -18.99 -0.46
N GLU A 62 -8.65 -18.85 -0.46
CA GLU A 62 -7.86 -18.52 0.74
C GLU A 62 -7.42 -17.04 0.69
N LEU A 63 -7.11 -16.45 1.85
CA LEU A 63 -6.55 -15.10 1.94
C LEU A 63 -5.26 -15.01 1.11
N PRO A 64 -5.18 -14.11 0.10
CA PRO A 64 -4.11 -14.09 -0.89
C PRO A 64 -2.82 -13.41 -0.39
N ILE A 65 -2.54 -13.47 0.91
CA ILE A 65 -1.43 -12.74 1.55
C ILE A 65 -0.09 -13.12 0.89
N ILE A 66 0.15 -14.41 0.63
CA ILE A 66 1.40 -14.86 -0.01
C ILE A 66 1.56 -14.29 -1.42
N TYR A 67 0.49 -14.29 -2.23
CA TYR A 67 0.54 -13.79 -3.61
C TYR A 67 0.80 -12.27 -3.64
N LEU A 68 0.12 -11.55 -2.76
CA LEU A 68 0.25 -10.10 -2.66
C LEU A 68 1.58 -9.66 -2.04
N PHE A 69 2.12 -10.41 -1.09
CA PHE A 69 3.44 -10.14 -0.54
C PHE A 69 4.54 -10.32 -1.59
N ASN A 70 4.42 -11.35 -2.43
CA ASN A 70 5.31 -11.54 -3.58
C ASN A 70 5.16 -10.41 -4.62
N LEU A 71 3.94 -9.90 -4.84
CA LEU A 71 3.71 -8.72 -5.67
C LEU A 71 4.40 -7.48 -5.09
N TYR A 72 4.33 -7.28 -3.78
CA TYR A 72 5.05 -6.21 -3.08
C TYR A 72 6.57 -6.35 -3.23
N PHE A 73 7.14 -7.55 -3.06
CA PHE A 73 8.57 -7.79 -3.28
C PHE A 73 8.98 -7.52 -4.73
N LEU A 74 8.19 -7.98 -5.69
CA LEU A 74 8.45 -7.75 -7.12
C LEU A 74 8.48 -6.24 -7.44
N ILE A 75 7.53 -5.47 -6.93
CA ILE A 75 7.41 -4.04 -7.25
C ILE A 75 8.42 -3.20 -6.44
N CYS A 76 8.45 -3.37 -5.12
CA CYS A 76 9.16 -2.45 -4.22
C CYS A 76 10.61 -2.82 -3.93
N TYR A 77 10.98 -4.10 -4.11
CA TYR A 77 12.36 -4.57 -3.94
C TYR A 77 13.06 -4.90 -5.26
N LEU A 78 12.39 -5.58 -6.19
CA LEU A 78 13.00 -5.99 -7.46
C LEU A 78 12.83 -4.97 -8.59
N GLY A 79 11.81 -4.12 -8.53
CA GLY A 79 11.46 -3.24 -9.65
C GLY A 79 12.61 -2.34 -10.10
N THR A 80 13.54 -1.97 -9.21
CA THR A 80 14.75 -1.18 -9.53
C THR A 80 15.63 -1.84 -10.58
N PHE A 81 15.69 -3.18 -10.61
CA PHE A 81 16.56 -3.93 -11.51
C PHE A 81 16.02 -4.01 -12.94
N PHE A 82 14.77 -3.61 -13.18
CA PHE A 82 14.24 -3.42 -14.53
C PHE A 82 14.68 -2.10 -15.17
N PHE A 83 15.32 -1.21 -14.42
CA PHE A 83 15.73 0.12 -14.88
C PHE A 83 17.23 0.35 -14.62
N ASP A 84 17.74 1.48 -15.10
CA ASP A 84 19.06 1.95 -14.72
C ASP A 84 19.05 2.41 -13.25
N LYS A 85 19.44 1.48 -12.36
CA LYS A 85 19.51 1.70 -10.91
C LYS A 85 20.45 2.84 -10.52
N HIS A 86 21.49 3.11 -11.31
CA HIS A 86 22.40 4.22 -11.04
C HIS A 86 21.66 5.53 -11.23
N ALA A 87 20.98 5.71 -12.36
CA ALA A 87 20.18 6.89 -12.66
C ALA A 87 19.13 7.21 -11.57
N ILE A 88 18.48 6.18 -11.01
CA ILE A 88 17.45 6.33 -9.97
C ILE A 88 18.06 6.82 -8.64
N PHE A 89 19.24 6.30 -8.27
CA PHE A 89 19.86 6.48 -6.96
C PHE A 89 21.10 7.38 -6.94
N LEU A 90 21.37 8.16 -8.00
CA LEU A 90 22.53 9.07 -8.24
C LEU A 90 22.95 10.02 -7.08
N ARG A 91 22.27 10.03 -5.95
CA ARG A 91 22.40 11.05 -4.91
C ARG A 91 23.43 10.76 -3.80
N ASN A 92 23.95 9.53 -3.62
CA ASN A 92 24.45 9.11 -2.30
C ASN A 92 25.82 8.38 -2.23
N ASN A 93 26.80 8.68 -3.11
CA ASN A 93 28.11 7.99 -3.11
C ASN A 93 27.97 6.46 -3.10
N ILE A 94 26.89 5.91 -3.66
CA ILE A 94 26.56 4.49 -3.61
C ILE A 94 27.47 3.76 -4.61
N THR A 95 28.15 2.73 -4.14
CA THR A 95 29.07 1.91 -4.95
C THR A 95 28.41 0.61 -5.39
N LEU A 96 29.01 -0.08 -6.37
CA LEU A 96 28.58 -1.42 -6.77
C LEU A 96 28.66 -2.44 -5.62
N ASN A 97 29.59 -2.26 -4.69
CA ASN A 97 29.71 -3.08 -3.49
C ASN A 97 28.50 -2.89 -2.56
N ASP A 98 27.99 -1.66 -2.43
CA ASP A 98 26.79 -1.37 -1.64
C ASP A 98 25.56 -2.10 -2.22
N PHE A 99 25.41 -2.10 -3.55
CA PHE A 99 24.37 -2.88 -4.23
C PHE A 99 24.54 -4.37 -3.98
N SER A 100 25.76 -4.89 -4.13
CA SER A 100 26.04 -6.32 -3.99
C SER A 100 25.73 -6.83 -2.57
N LEU A 101 26.13 -6.08 -1.55
CA LEU A 101 25.83 -6.37 -0.15
C LEU A 101 24.31 -6.36 0.10
N THR A 102 23.61 -5.37 -0.45
CA THR A 102 22.17 -5.21 -0.30
C THR A 102 21.40 -6.36 -0.94
N ILE A 103 21.82 -6.82 -2.13
CA ILE A 103 21.22 -7.96 -2.83
C ILE A 103 21.39 -9.25 -2.01
N ASN A 104 22.56 -9.47 -1.40
CA ASN A 104 22.78 -10.63 -0.54
C ASN A 104 21.79 -10.67 0.63
N TYR A 105 21.57 -9.54 1.30
CA TYR A 105 20.62 -9.44 2.40
C TYR A 105 19.16 -9.54 1.96
N LEU A 106 18.81 -8.98 0.80
CA LEU A 106 17.49 -9.14 0.19
C LEU A 106 17.20 -10.62 -0.12
N PHE A 107 18.15 -11.31 -0.76
CA PHE A 107 18.06 -12.73 -1.07
C PHE A 107 17.89 -13.57 0.19
N LEU A 108 18.75 -13.35 1.18
CA LEU A 108 18.70 -14.05 2.47
C LEU A 108 17.35 -13.87 3.16
N GLY A 109 16.84 -12.63 3.23
CA GLY A 109 15.56 -12.34 3.86
C GLY A 109 14.38 -12.96 3.13
N TYR A 110 14.34 -12.85 1.80
CA TYR A 110 13.27 -13.43 1.00
C TYR A 110 13.27 -14.96 1.05
N PHE A 111 14.45 -15.59 0.94
CA PHE A 111 14.59 -17.05 1.07
C PHE A 111 14.15 -17.54 2.46
N SER A 112 14.57 -16.84 3.51
CA SER A 112 14.19 -17.12 4.91
C SER A 112 12.67 -17.02 5.11
N PHE A 113 12.02 -16.02 4.51
CA PHE A 113 10.56 -15.89 4.52
C PHE A 113 9.85 -17.07 3.87
N LEU A 114 10.29 -17.48 2.67
CA LEU A 114 9.71 -18.63 1.99
C LEU A 114 9.89 -19.91 2.82
N GLY A 115 11.06 -20.09 3.43
CA GLY A 115 11.34 -21.20 4.35
C GLY A 115 10.35 -21.25 5.51
N GLY A 116 10.17 -20.14 6.23
CA GLY A 116 9.21 -20.05 7.33
C GLY A 116 7.76 -20.30 6.90
N TYR A 117 7.36 -19.75 5.75
CA TYR A 117 6.01 -19.90 5.22
C TYR A 117 5.70 -21.35 4.82
N TYR A 118 6.55 -21.98 4.01
CA TYR A 118 6.28 -23.33 3.50
C TYR A 118 6.47 -24.40 4.56
N LEU A 119 7.42 -24.26 5.48
CA LEU A 119 7.57 -25.15 6.63
C LEU A 119 6.27 -25.15 7.46
N THR A 120 5.76 -23.97 7.78
CA THR A 120 4.49 -23.82 8.53
C THR A 120 3.31 -24.38 7.75
N LYS A 121 3.28 -24.18 6.43
CA LYS A 121 2.21 -24.73 5.57
C LYS A 121 2.18 -26.26 5.58
N LEU A 122 3.33 -26.90 5.66
CA LEU A 122 3.44 -28.35 5.80
C LEU A 122 2.92 -28.80 7.17
N LEU A 123 3.35 -28.13 8.26
CA LEU A 123 2.92 -28.44 9.63
C LEU A 123 1.40 -28.24 9.83
N LEU A 124 0.83 -27.20 9.23
CA LEU A 124 -0.59 -26.84 9.32
C LEU A 124 -1.44 -27.37 8.15
N LYS A 125 -0.96 -28.37 7.39
CA LYS A 125 -1.67 -28.88 6.20
C LYS A 125 -3.11 -29.32 6.49
N ASN A 126 -3.31 -29.91 7.68
CA ASN A 126 -4.61 -30.44 8.11
C ASN A 126 -5.43 -29.44 8.95
N PHE A 127 -4.85 -28.29 9.29
CA PHE A 127 -5.54 -27.28 10.09
C PHE A 127 -6.66 -26.64 9.28
N LYS A 128 -7.89 -26.77 9.77
CA LYS A 128 -9.09 -26.13 9.22
C LYS A 128 -9.87 -25.51 10.36
N ARG A 129 -9.92 -24.17 10.37
CA ARG A 129 -10.76 -23.44 11.31
C ARG A 129 -12.20 -23.40 10.81
N LYS A 130 -13.17 -23.65 11.70
CA LYS A 130 -14.59 -23.40 11.44
C LYS A 130 -14.92 -21.95 11.78
N SER A 131 -15.75 -21.31 10.97
CA SER A 131 -16.24 -19.96 11.23
C SER A 131 -17.29 -19.93 12.35
N PHE A 132 -17.54 -18.74 12.89
CA PHE A 132 -18.66 -18.55 13.81
C PHE A 132 -19.99 -18.65 13.06
N THR A 133 -20.72 -19.75 13.29
CA THR A 133 -21.98 -20.05 12.60
C THR A 133 -23.05 -18.99 12.82
N TYR A 134 -23.06 -18.33 13.98
CA TYR A 134 -23.98 -17.24 14.28
C TYR A 134 -23.86 -16.05 13.32
N LEU A 135 -22.64 -15.80 12.80
CA LEU A 135 -22.34 -14.73 11.84
C LEU A 135 -22.65 -15.12 10.39
N ASN A 136 -23.21 -16.31 10.14
CA ASN A 136 -23.80 -16.63 8.85
C ASN A 136 -25.09 -15.83 8.69
N CYS A 137 -25.14 -14.95 7.69
CA CYS A 137 -26.23 -14.03 7.48
C CYS A 137 -26.98 -14.31 6.18
N SER A 138 -28.24 -13.89 6.11
CA SER A 138 -28.99 -13.78 4.87
C SER A 138 -28.47 -12.62 4.02
N ASN A 139 -28.78 -12.63 2.73
CA ASN A 139 -28.39 -11.54 1.83
C ASN A 139 -28.97 -10.18 2.26
N ASN A 140 -30.17 -10.17 2.86
CA ASN A 140 -30.81 -8.96 3.36
C ASN A 140 -30.11 -8.42 4.60
N GLU A 141 -29.74 -9.29 5.54
CA GLU A 141 -28.95 -8.91 6.73
C GLU A 141 -27.61 -8.29 6.30
N ILE A 142 -26.90 -8.90 5.35
CA ILE A 142 -25.62 -8.38 4.82
C ILE A 142 -25.82 -7.00 4.18
N LEU A 143 -26.89 -6.82 3.40
CA LEU A 143 -27.20 -5.54 2.76
C LEU A 143 -27.49 -4.44 3.78
N ILE A 144 -28.38 -4.70 4.74
CA ILE A 144 -28.75 -3.73 5.77
C ILE A 144 -27.52 -3.34 6.59
N LEU A 145 -26.73 -4.33 7.05
CA LEU A 145 -25.50 -4.08 7.79
C LEU A 145 -24.48 -3.30 6.95
N GLY A 146 -24.24 -3.69 5.70
CA GLY A 146 -23.26 -3.04 4.84
C GLY A 146 -23.60 -1.58 4.57
N VAL A 147 -24.85 -1.29 4.19
CA VAL A 147 -25.29 0.07 3.89
C VAL A 147 -25.34 0.92 5.16
N ALA A 148 -25.90 0.40 6.27
CA ALA A 148 -26.01 1.14 7.53
C ALA A 148 -24.63 1.46 8.12
N THR A 149 -23.69 0.50 8.11
CA THR A 149 -22.32 0.72 8.60
C THR A 149 -21.57 1.74 7.74
N LEU A 150 -21.68 1.64 6.42
CA LEU A 150 -20.98 2.55 5.52
C LEU A 150 -21.55 3.97 5.59
N LEU A 151 -22.88 4.13 5.57
CA LEU A 151 -23.53 5.44 5.72
C LEU A 151 -23.25 6.08 7.07
N SER A 152 -23.38 5.33 8.16
CA SER A 152 -23.05 5.86 9.50
C SER A 152 -21.59 6.27 9.58
N THR A 153 -20.67 5.51 8.99
CA THR A 153 -19.25 5.88 8.95
C THR A 153 -19.03 7.17 8.15
N ILE A 154 -19.67 7.31 6.99
CA ILE A 154 -19.62 8.53 6.17
C ILE A 154 -20.15 9.72 6.97
N ILE A 155 -21.36 9.61 7.52
CA ILE A 155 -22.02 10.69 8.27
C ILE A 155 -21.20 11.09 9.49
N LEU A 156 -20.80 10.14 10.32
CA LEU A 156 -20.12 10.42 11.58
C LEU A 156 -18.68 10.89 11.39
N PHE A 157 -17.90 10.25 10.54
CA PHE A 157 -16.45 10.53 10.45
C PHE A 157 -16.06 11.50 9.34
N TYR A 158 -16.83 11.60 8.26
CA TYR A 158 -16.53 12.52 7.17
C TYR A 158 -17.32 13.82 7.25
N PHE A 159 -18.61 13.77 7.60
CA PHE A 159 -19.44 14.97 7.73
C PHE A 159 -19.33 15.61 9.12
N PHE A 160 -19.65 14.87 10.19
CA PHE A 160 -19.59 15.40 11.56
C PHE A 160 -18.18 15.42 12.15
N LYS A 161 -17.24 14.68 11.55
CA LYS A 161 -15.83 14.59 11.99
C LYS A 161 -15.69 14.32 13.49
N ILE A 162 -16.48 13.40 14.04
CA ILE A 162 -16.52 13.12 15.49
C ILE A 162 -15.15 12.81 16.13
N GLN A 163 -14.19 12.35 15.32
CA GLN A 163 -12.81 12.10 15.74
C GLN A 163 -12.05 13.38 16.17
N GLU A 164 -12.46 14.55 15.71
CA GLU A 164 -11.85 15.83 16.13
C GLU A 164 -12.23 16.15 17.58
N ASN A 165 -13.44 15.81 17.99
CA ASN A 165 -13.91 15.94 19.39
C ASN A 165 -13.44 14.77 20.26
N PHE A 166 -13.39 13.56 19.70
CA PHE A 166 -13.06 12.33 20.43
C PHE A 166 -11.98 11.54 19.70
N THR A 167 -10.72 11.87 19.99
CA THR A 167 -9.54 11.31 19.30
C THR A 167 -9.45 9.78 19.35
N PHE A 168 -9.99 9.14 20.39
CA PHE A 168 -10.02 7.67 20.50
C PHE A 168 -10.90 7.01 19.42
N LEU A 169 -11.93 7.71 18.93
CA LEU A 169 -12.82 7.21 17.86
C LEU A 169 -12.12 7.20 16.49
N ALA A 170 -10.99 7.89 16.33
CA ALA A 170 -10.22 7.84 15.09
C ALA A 170 -9.78 6.41 14.72
N GLN A 171 -9.57 5.55 15.73
CA GLN A 171 -9.11 4.17 15.53
C GLN A 171 -10.20 3.25 14.98
N ILE A 172 -11.49 3.56 15.20
CA ILE A 172 -12.61 2.75 14.71
C ILE A 172 -13.07 3.16 13.31
N LYS A 173 -12.73 4.38 12.85
CA LYS A 173 -13.10 4.90 11.53
C LYS A 173 -12.74 3.92 10.41
N TYR A 174 -11.47 3.52 10.34
CA TYR A 174 -10.96 2.69 9.24
C TYR A 174 -11.50 1.25 9.26
N PRO A 175 -11.55 0.54 10.41
CA PRO A 175 -12.21 -0.76 10.48
C PRO A 175 -13.67 -0.73 10.02
N LEU A 176 -14.47 0.23 10.49
CA LEU A 176 -15.88 0.35 10.09
C LEU A 176 -16.02 0.69 8.60
N LEU A 177 -15.19 1.61 8.09
CA LEU A 177 -15.20 1.99 6.69
C LEU A 177 -14.90 0.79 5.79
N LEU A 178 -13.83 0.05 6.06
CA LEU A 178 -13.44 -1.12 5.27
C LEU A 178 -14.48 -2.24 5.37
N PHE A 179 -15.04 -2.47 6.55
CA PHE A 179 -16.08 -3.48 6.76
C PHE A 179 -17.37 -3.15 5.99
N GLY A 180 -17.90 -1.93 6.13
CA GLY A 180 -19.11 -1.49 5.43
C GLY A 180 -18.92 -1.43 3.90
N THR A 181 -17.72 -1.00 3.46
CA THR A 181 -17.32 -1.05 2.04
C THR A 181 -17.31 -2.49 1.52
N GLY A 182 -16.72 -3.41 2.29
CA GLY A 182 -16.64 -4.82 1.94
C GLY A 182 -18.01 -5.50 1.81
N LEU A 183 -18.90 -5.28 2.78
CA LEU A 183 -20.26 -5.83 2.76
C LEU A 183 -21.10 -5.23 1.62
N SER A 184 -21.05 -3.90 1.44
CA SER A 184 -21.79 -3.24 0.36
C SER A 184 -21.31 -3.69 -1.01
N PHE A 185 -20.00 -3.89 -1.17
CA PHE A 185 -19.42 -4.44 -2.40
C PHE A 185 -19.77 -5.92 -2.60
N TYR A 186 -19.82 -6.72 -1.54
CA TYR A 186 -20.32 -8.10 -1.60
C TYR A 186 -21.75 -8.14 -2.17
N CYS A 187 -22.63 -7.27 -1.68
CA CYS A 187 -24.00 -7.13 -2.20
C CYS A 187 -24.01 -6.78 -3.69
N LEU A 188 -23.17 -5.84 -4.11
CA LEU A 188 -23.06 -5.44 -5.51
C LEU A 188 -22.65 -6.61 -6.43
N VAL A 189 -21.80 -7.51 -5.94
CA VAL A 189 -21.19 -8.58 -6.75
C VAL A 189 -21.96 -9.90 -6.72
N GLU A 190 -22.51 -10.30 -5.58
CA GLU A 190 -23.17 -11.61 -5.39
C GLU A 190 -24.70 -11.55 -5.35
N ILE A 191 -25.30 -10.44 -4.88
CA ILE A 191 -26.77 -10.33 -4.82
C ILE A 191 -27.31 -9.92 -6.19
N ARG A 192 -28.10 -10.81 -6.79
CA ARG A 192 -28.84 -10.51 -8.02
C ARG A 192 -30.11 -9.74 -7.68
N ASN A 193 -30.19 -8.50 -8.11
CA ASN A 193 -31.38 -7.66 -8.02
C ASN A 193 -31.77 -7.22 -9.45
N LYS A 194 -33.06 -7.12 -9.76
CA LYS A 194 -33.52 -6.60 -11.07
C LYS A 194 -33.52 -5.07 -11.12
N ASN A 195 -33.55 -4.41 -9.96
CA ASN A 195 -33.66 -2.96 -9.89
C ASN A 195 -32.30 -2.29 -10.17
N MET A 196 -32.20 -1.53 -11.26
CA MET A 196 -30.99 -0.77 -11.60
C MET A 196 -30.65 0.29 -10.55
N PHE A 197 -31.65 0.92 -9.93
CA PHE A 197 -31.44 1.95 -8.91
C PHE A 197 -30.69 1.41 -7.69
N PHE A 198 -30.86 0.13 -7.37
CA PHE A 198 -30.14 -0.53 -6.29
C PHE A 198 -28.62 -0.52 -6.54
N TYR A 199 -28.20 -0.88 -7.75
CA TYR A 199 -26.78 -0.90 -8.12
C TYR A 199 -26.19 0.51 -8.17
N ILE A 200 -26.93 1.47 -8.73
CA ILE A 200 -26.51 2.88 -8.77
C ILE A 200 -26.32 3.42 -7.34
N PHE A 201 -27.26 3.15 -6.44
CA PHE A 201 -27.19 3.55 -5.04
C PHE A 201 -25.94 2.99 -4.33
N LEU A 202 -25.68 1.68 -4.47
CA LEU A 202 -24.48 1.07 -3.88
C LEU A 202 -23.18 1.64 -4.46
N LEU A 203 -23.12 1.85 -5.77
CA LEU A 203 -21.96 2.46 -6.42
C LEU A 203 -21.70 3.89 -5.91
N LEU A 204 -22.77 4.68 -5.76
CA LEU A 204 -22.66 6.04 -5.24
C LEU A 204 -22.09 6.04 -3.81
N ILE A 205 -22.67 5.23 -2.90
CA ILE A 205 -22.20 5.20 -1.51
C ILE A 205 -20.74 4.71 -1.43
N LEU A 206 -20.36 3.68 -2.19
CA LEU A 206 -18.98 3.19 -2.24
C LEU A 206 -18.00 4.26 -2.75
N SER A 207 -18.44 5.12 -3.68
CA SER A 207 -17.59 6.15 -4.28
C SER A 207 -17.34 7.35 -3.36
N ILE A 208 -18.28 7.70 -2.47
CA ILE A 208 -18.18 8.88 -1.58
C ILE A 208 -16.88 8.93 -0.77
N PRO A 209 -16.52 7.91 0.04
CA PRO A 209 -15.30 7.98 0.84
C PRO A 209 -14.03 8.01 -0.03
N ILE A 210 -14.05 7.34 -1.19
CA ILE A 210 -12.93 7.36 -2.14
C ILE A 210 -12.73 8.77 -2.69
N ILE A 211 -13.80 9.44 -3.12
CA ILE A 211 -13.75 10.80 -3.66
C ILE A 211 -13.29 11.79 -2.58
N ILE A 212 -13.84 11.71 -1.36
CA ILE A 212 -13.46 12.63 -0.27
C ILE A 212 -11.97 12.48 0.07
N GLU A 213 -11.46 11.24 0.15
CA GLU A 213 -10.05 10.99 0.44
C GLU A 213 -9.13 11.45 -0.71
N ILE A 214 -9.51 11.28 -1.98
CA ILE A 214 -8.77 11.86 -3.11
C ILE A 214 -8.74 13.39 -3.01
N LEU A 215 -9.87 14.03 -2.73
CA LEU A 215 -9.95 15.49 -2.56
C LEU A 215 -9.19 16.00 -1.34
N SER A 216 -8.93 15.15 -0.34
CA SER A 216 -8.05 15.51 0.78
C SER A 216 -6.57 15.62 0.38
N GLY A 217 -6.20 15.12 -0.81
CA GLY A 217 -4.83 14.99 -1.27
C GLY A 217 -4.13 13.73 -0.75
N SER A 218 -4.83 12.85 -0.02
CA SER A 218 -4.34 11.53 0.42
C SER A 218 -4.71 10.47 -0.61
N PHE A 219 -3.74 10.04 -1.42
CA PHE A 219 -4.01 9.08 -2.50
C PHE A 219 -3.79 7.62 -2.12
N ASN A 220 -2.93 7.32 -1.14
CA ASN A 220 -2.59 5.94 -0.82
C ASN A 220 -3.82 5.14 -0.33
N PHE A 221 -4.60 5.74 0.56
CA PHE A 221 -5.78 5.09 1.16
C PHE A 221 -6.92 4.78 0.16
N PRO A 222 -7.41 5.73 -0.67
CA PRO A 222 -8.48 5.44 -1.63
C PRO A 222 -8.07 4.40 -2.68
N PHE A 223 -6.83 4.44 -3.16
CA PHE A 223 -6.33 3.41 -4.08
C PHE A 223 -6.13 2.05 -3.41
N MET A 224 -5.77 2.02 -2.13
CA MET A 224 -5.76 0.78 -1.34
C MET A 224 -7.17 0.17 -1.25
N ILE A 225 -8.21 0.97 -1.01
CA ILE A 225 -9.61 0.47 -1.03
C ILE A 225 -9.96 -0.11 -2.39
N ILE A 226 -9.73 0.63 -3.48
CA ILE A 226 -10.03 0.18 -4.85
C ILE A 226 -9.29 -1.13 -5.16
N PHE A 227 -8.02 -1.21 -4.77
CA PHE A 227 -7.22 -2.42 -4.94
C PHE A 227 -7.77 -3.60 -4.13
N LEU A 228 -8.12 -3.39 -2.85
CA LEU A 228 -8.73 -4.42 -2.01
C LEU A 228 -10.07 -4.89 -2.56
N LEU A 229 -10.92 -4.00 -3.07
CA LEU A 229 -12.18 -4.35 -3.72
C LEU A 229 -11.95 -5.21 -4.96
N TYR A 230 -10.93 -4.90 -5.77
CA TYR A 230 -10.54 -5.72 -6.92
C TYR A 230 -10.06 -7.12 -6.50
N ILE A 231 -9.19 -7.21 -5.49
CA ILE A 231 -8.74 -8.49 -4.97
C ILE A 231 -9.91 -9.29 -4.39
N TYR A 232 -10.82 -8.64 -3.67
CA TYR A 232 -12.00 -9.27 -3.10
C TYR A 232 -12.94 -9.79 -4.20
N TYR A 233 -13.17 -9.00 -5.25
CA TYR A 233 -13.89 -9.44 -6.45
C TYR A 233 -13.25 -10.69 -7.06
N SER A 234 -11.92 -10.71 -7.19
CA SER A 234 -11.20 -11.86 -7.74
C SER A 234 -11.37 -13.13 -6.90
N ILE A 235 -11.43 -13.01 -5.58
CA ILE A 235 -11.75 -14.12 -4.66
C ILE A 235 -13.17 -14.60 -4.84
N LEU A 236 -14.16 -13.69 -4.80
CA LEU A 236 -15.57 -14.05 -4.92
C LEU A 236 -15.86 -14.75 -6.26
N LYS A 237 -15.29 -14.24 -7.36
CA LYS A 237 -15.43 -14.85 -8.69
C LYS A 237 -14.45 -15.97 -8.97
N LYS A 238 -13.51 -16.25 -8.06
CA LYS A 238 -12.39 -17.20 -8.23
C LYS A 238 -11.65 -17.00 -9.55
N ARG A 239 -11.43 -15.75 -9.95
CA ARG A 239 -10.84 -15.37 -11.24
C ARG A 239 -10.09 -14.05 -11.13
N ILE A 240 -8.95 -13.96 -11.79
CA ILE A 240 -8.15 -12.73 -11.87
C ILE A 240 -8.30 -12.19 -13.28
N ASN A 241 -8.61 -10.90 -13.41
CA ASN A 241 -8.64 -10.22 -14.71
C ASN A 241 -7.62 -9.08 -14.68
N LEU A 242 -6.56 -9.19 -15.48
CA LEU A 242 -5.47 -8.22 -15.44
C LEU A 242 -5.89 -6.83 -15.94
N ILE A 243 -6.94 -6.72 -16.76
CA ILE A 243 -7.36 -5.44 -17.35
C ILE A 243 -7.78 -4.41 -16.27
N PRO A 244 -8.75 -4.71 -15.36
CA PRO A 244 -9.05 -3.82 -14.24
C PRO A 244 -7.84 -3.47 -13.38
N PHE A 245 -6.95 -4.43 -13.11
CA PHE A 245 -5.74 -4.17 -12.35
C PHE A 245 -4.82 -3.15 -13.04
N LEU A 246 -4.60 -3.29 -14.35
CA LEU A 246 -3.82 -2.33 -15.14
C LEU A 246 -4.46 -0.95 -15.15
N ILE A 247 -5.79 -0.85 -15.24
CA ILE A 247 -6.51 0.42 -15.14
C ILE A 247 -6.25 1.08 -13.79
N ILE A 248 -6.37 0.34 -12.68
CA ILE A 248 -6.09 0.85 -11.33
C ILE A 248 -4.66 1.40 -11.24
N VAL A 249 -3.67 0.66 -11.75
CA VAL A 249 -2.27 1.08 -11.75
C VAL A 249 -2.05 2.35 -12.60
N ILE A 250 -2.62 2.41 -13.81
CA ILE A 250 -2.48 3.58 -14.69
C ILE A 250 -3.14 4.80 -14.05
N THR A 251 -4.33 4.66 -13.49
CA THR A 251 -5.01 5.76 -12.79
C THR A 251 -4.23 6.19 -11.55
N PHE A 252 -3.64 5.26 -10.79
CA PHE A 252 -2.78 5.58 -9.66
C PHE A 252 -1.57 6.40 -10.08
N LEU A 253 -0.85 5.97 -11.12
CA LEU A 253 0.32 6.67 -11.64
C LEU A 253 -0.07 8.08 -12.14
N PHE A 254 -1.18 8.19 -12.88
CA PHE A 254 -1.70 9.47 -13.37
C PHE A 254 -2.03 10.43 -12.23
N ILE A 255 -2.76 9.98 -11.20
CA ILE A 255 -3.08 10.83 -10.04
C ILE A 255 -1.82 11.16 -9.24
N HIS A 256 -0.83 10.26 -9.18
CA HIS A 256 0.39 10.55 -8.42
C HIS A 256 1.28 11.61 -9.08
N THR A 257 1.25 11.79 -10.41
CA THR A 257 2.10 12.79 -11.09
C THR A 257 1.78 14.23 -10.69
N GLY A 258 0.49 14.58 -10.56
CA GLY A 258 0.03 15.92 -10.16
C GLY A 258 -0.09 16.16 -8.65
N LYS A 259 0.27 15.17 -7.82
CA LYS A 259 0.03 15.17 -6.37
C LYS A 259 0.59 16.39 -5.65
N TYR A 260 1.83 16.76 -5.94
CA TYR A 260 2.51 17.84 -5.21
C TYR A 260 1.97 19.22 -5.59
N GLU A 261 1.64 19.41 -6.87
CA GLU A 261 0.99 20.63 -7.33
C GLU A 261 -0.43 20.76 -6.76
N TYR A 262 -1.17 19.66 -6.70
CA TYR A 262 -2.48 19.67 -6.06
C TYR A 262 -2.39 20.03 -4.56
N ARG A 263 -1.43 19.42 -3.85
CA ARG A 263 -1.20 19.70 -2.42
C ARG A 263 -0.67 21.12 -2.18
N SER A 264 0.13 21.69 -3.06
CA SER A 264 0.56 23.09 -2.88
C SER A 264 -0.62 24.07 -2.99
N LYS A 265 -1.63 23.77 -3.81
CA LYS A 265 -2.86 24.58 -3.93
C LYS A 265 -3.85 24.37 -2.78
N THR A 266 -3.82 23.20 -2.12
CA THR A 266 -4.85 22.80 -1.15
C THR A 266 -4.37 22.71 0.29
N TRP A 267 -3.08 22.43 0.53
CA TRP A 267 -2.48 22.32 1.85
C TRP A 267 -1.68 23.57 2.24
N ASN A 268 -1.02 24.25 1.29
CA ASN A 268 -0.20 25.45 1.56
C ASN A 268 -1.02 26.75 1.46
N GLN A 269 -2.02 26.92 2.33
CA GLN A 269 -2.34 28.27 2.76
C GLN A 269 -1.36 28.65 3.87
N SER A 270 -0.70 29.80 3.68
CA SER A 270 0.32 30.33 4.57
C SER A 270 -0.13 30.24 6.03
N TRP A 271 0.83 29.96 6.92
CA TRP A 271 0.69 30.00 8.38
C TRP A 271 0.06 31.30 8.94
N VAL A 272 -0.19 32.29 8.08
CA VAL A 272 -0.79 33.60 8.34
C VAL A 272 -2.32 33.58 8.27
N ASN A 273 -2.95 32.72 7.44
CA ASN A 273 -4.42 32.63 7.33
C ASN A 273 -4.90 31.20 7.64
N LYS A 274 -4.95 30.89 8.93
CA LYS A 274 -5.34 29.57 9.46
C LYS A 274 -6.83 29.22 9.35
N SER A 275 -7.65 30.04 8.69
CA SER A 275 -9.10 30.11 8.99
C SER A 275 -10.08 29.53 7.96
N ILE A 276 -9.67 29.03 6.78
CA ILE A 276 -10.66 28.41 5.86
C ILE A 276 -10.07 27.16 5.20
N ASP A 277 -10.35 25.99 5.77
CA ASP A 277 -10.20 24.72 5.04
C ASP A 277 -11.07 24.82 3.79
N LYS A 278 -10.45 24.76 2.61
CA LYS A 278 -11.16 24.88 1.33
C LYS A 278 -12.33 23.90 1.30
N GLY A 279 -13.53 24.41 1.03
CA GLY A 279 -14.72 23.57 0.87
C GLY A 279 -14.50 22.50 -0.21
N ALA A 280 -15.28 21.41 -0.16
CA ALA A 280 -15.15 20.30 -1.10
C ALA A 280 -15.20 20.75 -2.57
N TYR A 281 -16.02 21.76 -2.88
CA TYR A 281 -16.12 22.38 -4.19
C TYR A 281 -14.79 22.99 -4.67
N GLU A 282 -14.12 23.79 -3.83
CA GLU A 282 -12.85 24.42 -4.20
C GLU A 282 -11.72 23.40 -4.36
N LYS A 283 -11.72 22.35 -3.53
CA LYS A 283 -10.79 21.21 -3.66
C LYS A 283 -11.03 20.46 -4.96
N ALA A 284 -12.28 20.24 -5.36
CA ALA A 284 -12.64 19.62 -6.63
C ALA A 284 -12.24 20.50 -7.83
N LYS A 285 -12.51 21.81 -7.77
CA LYS A 285 -12.06 22.76 -8.80
C LYS A 285 -10.54 22.75 -8.95
N SER A 286 -9.81 22.82 -7.84
CA SER A 286 -8.34 22.76 -7.84
C SER A 286 -7.82 21.43 -8.40
N PHE A 287 -8.55 20.34 -8.18
CA PHE A 287 -8.21 19.02 -8.71
C PHE A 287 -8.37 19.01 -10.24
N VAL A 288 -9.53 19.44 -10.75
CA VAL A 288 -9.78 19.53 -12.19
C VAL A 288 -8.76 20.44 -12.88
N GLU A 289 -8.45 21.58 -12.26
CA GLU A 289 -7.44 22.51 -12.76
C GLU A 289 -6.02 21.93 -12.76
N THR A 290 -5.70 20.98 -11.88
CA THR A 290 -4.35 20.40 -11.83
C THR A 290 -4.18 19.26 -12.83
N TYR A 291 -5.20 18.42 -13.01
CA TYR A 291 -5.08 17.20 -13.82
C TYR A 291 -5.63 17.34 -15.25
N PHE A 292 -6.59 18.23 -15.49
CA PHE A 292 -7.28 18.30 -16.79
C PHE A 292 -7.11 19.64 -17.49
N ILE A 293 -7.09 20.76 -16.75
CA ILE A 293 -6.91 22.09 -17.34
C ILE A 293 -5.44 22.47 -17.20
N LYS A 294 -4.62 22.08 -18.18
CA LYS A 294 -3.20 22.44 -18.21
C LYS A 294 -3.06 23.96 -18.29
N LYS A 295 -2.99 24.65 -17.15
CA LYS A 295 -2.69 26.07 -17.11
C LYS A 295 -1.22 26.17 -17.52
N GLU A 296 -0.96 26.65 -18.74
CA GLU A 296 0.38 27.10 -19.11
C GLU A 296 0.82 28.06 -18.01
N ILE A 297 1.81 27.63 -17.23
CA ILE A 297 2.45 28.48 -16.25
C ILE A 297 3.12 29.57 -17.09
N HIS A 298 2.46 30.71 -17.23
CA HIS A 298 3.13 31.93 -17.61
C HIS A 298 4.24 32.13 -16.59
N ALA A 299 5.47 31.86 -17.00
CA ALA A 299 6.64 32.38 -16.33
C ALA A 299 6.41 33.89 -16.15
N PRO A 300 6.75 34.48 -15.00
CA PRO A 300 6.70 35.92 -14.86
C PRO A 300 7.66 36.51 -15.89
N THR A 301 7.11 37.04 -16.99
CA THR A 301 7.85 37.77 -18.00
C THR A 301 8.19 39.12 -17.40
N ASN A 302 9.33 39.19 -16.72
CA ASN A 302 10.06 40.44 -16.66
C ASN A 302 10.60 40.69 -18.08
N SER A 303 9.89 41.56 -18.79
CA SER A 303 10.39 42.45 -19.85
C SER A 303 11.45 41.88 -20.79
N ILE A 304 11.07 41.11 -21.82
CA ILE A 304 11.83 41.05 -23.08
C ILE A 304 10.84 41.04 -24.25
N SER A 305 11.19 41.84 -25.24
CA SER A 305 10.51 42.26 -26.47
C SER A 305 9.63 41.23 -27.18
N LYS A 306 8.55 41.76 -27.77
CA LYS A 306 7.78 41.17 -28.86
C LYS A 306 8.70 40.95 -30.06
N ASP A 307 9.16 39.72 -30.26
CA ASP A 307 9.54 39.22 -31.57
C ASP A 307 8.92 37.84 -31.78
N TYR A 308 8.40 37.64 -32.99
CA TYR A 308 7.64 36.48 -33.42
C TYR A 308 8.36 35.16 -33.10
N PHE A 309 8.00 34.54 -31.99
CA PHE A 309 8.48 33.23 -31.60
C PHE A 309 7.80 32.17 -32.47
N THR A 310 8.54 31.67 -33.45
CA THR A 310 8.13 30.59 -34.35
C THR A 310 7.83 29.34 -33.51
N TYR A 311 6.67 28.72 -33.75
CA TYR A 311 6.15 27.52 -33.06
C TYR A 311 7.19 26.37 -32.94
N ARG A 312 8.15 26.31 -33.87
CA ARG A 312 9.25 25.33 -33.90
C ARG A 312 10.30 25.54 -32.79
N SER A 313 10.54 26.77 -32.34
CA SER A 313 11.46 27.03 -31.22
C SER A 313 10.83 26.72 -29.87
N VAL A 314 9.51 26.89 -29.73
CA VAL A 314 8.74 26.48 -28.54
C VAL A 314 8.72 24.96 -28.43
N ILE A 315 8.50 24.22 -29.51
CA ILE A 315 8.59 22.75 -29.51
C ILE A 315 10.00 22.30 -29.15
N ASN A 316 11.04 22.87 -29.78
CA ASN A 316 12.43 22.50 -29.45
C ASN A 316 12.83 22.91 -28.02
N LYS A 317 12.26 23.98 -27.46
CA LYS A 317 12.50 24.40 -26.08
C LYS A 317 11.71 23.55 -25.09
N ILE A 318 10.50 23.09 -25.41
CA ILE A 318 9.75 22.09 -24.63
C ILE A 318 10.49 20.74 -24.64
N PHE A 319 11.04 20.33 -25.78
CA PHE A 319 11.85 19.11 -25.88
C PHE A 319 13.23 19.26 -25.18
N ASN A 320 13.89 20.42 -25.25
CA ASN A 320 15.19 20.65 -24.59
C ASN A 320 15.08 21.00 -23.09
N ILE A 321 14.00 21.63 -22.61
CA ILE A 321 13.77 21.88 -21.17
C ILE A 321 13.56 20.54 -20.43
N ASN A 322 13.03 19.52 -21.10
CA ASN A 322 12.86 18.18 -20.51
C ASN A 322 14.19 17.43 -20.33
N PHE A 323 15.28 17.83 -20.98
CA PHE A 323 16.56 17.12 -20.89
C PHE A 323 17.51 17.67 -19.81
N ILE A 324 17.42 18.96 -19.47
CA ILE A 324 18.39 19.61 -18.58
C ILE A 324 17.95 19.58 -17.09
N ASN A 325 16.66 19.37 -16.78
CA ASN A 325 16.16 19.24 -15.40
C ASN A 325 16.07 17.78 -14.88
N ARG A 326 16.91 16.87 -15.38
CA ARG A 326 16.92 15.43 -14.99
C ARG A 326 17.17 15.15 -13.50
N LYS A 327 17.62 16.12 -12.69
CA LYS A 327 17.94 15.90 -11.26
C LYS A 327 16.71 15.62 -10.39
N ASP A 328 15.50 16.01 -10.80
CA ASP A 328 14.26 15.80 -10.04
C ASP A 328 13.29 14.76 -10.64
N ASN A 329 13.61 14.14 -11.78
CA ASN A 329 12.67 13.32 -12.54
C ASN A 329 12.34 11.95 -11.91
N TYR A 330 13.23 11.37 -11.10
CA TYR A 330 13.02 10.01 -10.55
C TYR A 330 12.25 9.96 -9.22
N ARG A 331 11.42 10.96 -8.93
CA ARG A 331 10.69 11.05 -7.64
C ARG A 331 9.65 9.94 -7.48
N LEU A 332 8.97 9.55 -8.55
CA LEU A 332 7.97 8.49 -8.53
C LEU A 332 8.63 7.13 -8.35
N GLU A 333 9.69 6.87 -9.11
CA GLU A 333 10.49 5.65 -9.08
C GLU A 333 11.08 5.44 -7.70
N ARG A 334 11.70 6.47 -7.10
CA ARG A 334 12.22 6.39 -5.72
C ARG A 334 11.12 6.13 -4.69
N ARG A 335 9.87 6.55 -4.94
CA ARG A 335 8.74 6.25 -4.06
C ARG A 335 8.27 4.81 -4.21
N VAL A 336 8.17 4.30 -5.44
CA VAL A 336 7.81 2.90 -5.71
C VAL A 336 8.88 1.95 -5.13
N PHE A 337 10.15 2.30 -5.31
CA PHE A 337 11.31 1.53 -4.87
C PHE A 337 11.83 1.93 -3.49
N HIS A 338 11.01 2.63 -2.70
CA HIS A 338 11.37 3.12 -1.36
C HIS A 338 11.92 2.02 -0.48
N SER A 339 11.40 0.80 -0.61
CA SER A 339 11.77 -0.32 0.24
C SER A 339 13.19 -0.82 -0.04
N TYR A 340 13.52 -1.05 -1.32
CA TYR A 340 14.89 -1.34 -1.75
C TYR A 340 15.85 -0.20 -1.42
N TRP A 341 15.45 1.05 -1.71
CA TRP A 341 16.30 2.21 -1.48
C TRP A 341 16.65 2.38 -0.01
N SER A 342 15.66 2.20 0.87
CA SER A 342 15.88 2.22 2.30
C SER A 342 16.78 1.07 2.74
N LEU A 343 16.68 -0.12 2.13
CA LEU A 343 17.54 -1.26 2.45
C LEU A 343 19.00 -0.94 2.09
N LEU A 344 19.21 -0.38 0.90
CA LEU A 344 20.52 0.07 0.41
C LEU A 344 21.17 1.12 1.32
N ILE A 345 20.38 2.04 1.87
CA ILE A 345 20.88 3.05 2.82
C ILE A 345 21.29 2.40 4.13
N VAL A 346 20.46 1.49 4.68
CA VAL A 346 20.74 0.90 6.00
C VAL A 346 21.90 -0.08 5.95
N THR A 347 22.03 -0.88 4.90
CA THR A 347 23.14 -1.84 4.72
C THR A 347 24.48 -1.14 4.56
N LYS A 348 24.48 0.03 3.91
CA LYS A 348 25.67 0.87 3.77
C LYS A 348 26.10 1.51 5.09
N LYS A 349 25.14 2.02 5.87
CA LYS A 349 25.46 2.82 7.08
C LYS A 349 25.57 1.99 8.35
N THR A 350 24.89 0.85 8.45
CA THR A 350 24.87 0.00 9.64
C THR A 350 25.67 -1.30 9.41
N PRO A 351 26.57 -1.69 10.33
CA PRO A 351 26.76 -1.13 11.68
C PRO A 351 27.81 0.00 11.80
N ASN A 352 28.60 0.24 10.75
CA ASN A 352 29.83 1.03 10.87
C ASN A 352 29.61 2.51 11.22
N GLN A 353 28.66 3.18 10.57
CA GLN A 353 28.35 4.61 10.82
C GLN A 353 27.21 4.77 11.82
N ILE A 354 26.22 3.87 11.76
CA ILE A 354 25.05 3.86 12.63
C ILE A 354 24.98 2.47 13.27
N PRO A 355 25.13 2.36 14.60
CA PRO A 355 25.09 1.07 15.27
C PRO A 355 23.71 0.43 15.13
N HIS A 356 23.66 -0.86 15.46
CA HIS A 356 22.39 -1.57 15.55
C HIS A 356 21.46 -0.93 16.58
N TRP A 357 20.15 -1.10 16.37
CA TRP A 357 19.12 -0.52 17.23
C TRP A 357 18.77 -1.42 18.42
N ASP A 358 19.31 -2.63 18.47
CA ASP A 358 19.22 -3.57 19.59
C ASP A 358 17.78 -3.78 20.11
N GLY A 359 16.83 -3.89 19.18
CA GLY A 359 15.42 -4.15 19.46
C GLY A 359 14.60 -2.92 19.87
N TYR A 360 15.15 -1.71 19.80
CA TYR A 360 14.45 -0.47 20.17
C TYR A 360 13.10 -0.32 19.47
N SER A 361 12.99 -0.65 18.17
CA SER A 361 11.74 -0.50 17.44
C SER A 361 10.65 -1.47 17.92
N TYR A 362 11.01 -2.64 18.46
CA TYR A 362 10.07 -3.64 18.97
C TYR A 362 9.48 -3.29 20.34
N LYS A 363 10.17 -2.43 21.12
CA LYS A 363 9.60 -1.91 22.38
C LYS A 363 8.30 -1.15 22.13
N ILE A 364 8.22 -0.40 21.03
CA ILE A 364 7.01 0.35 20.62
C ILE A 364 5.90 -0.58 20.13
N LEU A 365 6.24 -1.71 19.50
CA LEU A 365 5.26 -2.73 19.14
C LEU A 365 4.59 -3.31 20.40
N ALA A 366 5.36 -3.63 21.44
CA ALA A 366 4.83 -4.17 22.69
C ALA A 366 3.84 -3.19 23.37
N THR A 367 4.14 -1.89 23.38
CA THR A 367 3.22 -0.88 23.95
C THR A 367 1.93 -0.76 23.14
N LYS A 368 1.93 -1.10 21.84
CA LYS A 368 0.75 -0.92 20.99
C LYS A 368 -0.45 -1.78 21.37
N ILE A 369 -0.21 -2.93 21.96
CA ILE A 369 -1.25 -3.89 22.38
C ILE A 369 -2.21 -3.28 23.41
N ILE A 370 -1.73 -2.35 24.24
CA ILE A 370 -2.52 -1.73 25.31
C ILE A 370 -3.27 -0.50 24.78
N PRO A 371 -4.61 -0.45 24.77
CA PRO A 371 -5.38 0.73 24.37
C PRO A 371 -5.05 1.98 25.20
N ARG A 372 -5.12 3.17 24.58
CA ARG A 372 -4.85 4.45 25.25
C ARG A 372 -5.80 4.77 26.40
N VAL A 373 -6.97 4.14 26.43
CA VAL A 373 -7.92 4.27 27.55
C VAL A 373 -7.30 3.74 28.84
N PHE A 374 -6.54 2.64 28.76
CA PHE A 374 -5.86 2.03 29.91
C PHE A 374 -4.47 2.60 30.17
N TRP A 375 -3.80 3.17 29.14
CA TRP A 375 -2.50 3.82 29.28
C TRP A 375 -2.50 5.18 28.57
N ARG A 376 -2.89 6.23 29.32
CA ARG A 376 -3.02 7.60 28.78
C ARG A 376 -1.68 8.17 28.28
N GLU A 377 -0.61 7.93 29.03
CA GLU A 377 0.76 8.40 28.73
C GLU A 377 1.54 7.47 27.78
N LYS A 378 0.85 6.57 27.08
CA LYS A 378 1.48 5.63 26.14
C LYS A 378 2.34 6.38 25.11
N PRO A 379 3.60 5.98 24.90
CA PRO A 379 4.48 6.59 23.92
C PRO A 379 3.86 6.70 22.52
N SER A 380 4.10 7.82 21.84
CA SER A 380 3.74 7.98 20.44
C SER A 380 4.66 7.16 19.53
N ASP A 381 4.11 6.68 18.41
CA ASP A 381 4.88 5.93 17.43
C ASP A 381 5.53 6.92 16.44
N THR A 382 6.74 7.38 16.78
CA THR A 382 7.56 8.32 16.00
C THR A 382 8.64 7.64 15.15
N LEU A 383 8.61 6.30 15.04
CA LEU A 383 9.70 5.50 14.47
C LEU A 383 10.08 5.88 13.04
N GLY A 384 9.10 6.15 12.17
CA GLY A 384 9.39 6.56 10.79
C GLY A 384 10.09 7.92 10.69
N ASN A 385 9.79 8.84 11.61
CA ASN A 385 10.49 10.12 11.68
C ASN A 385 11.91 9.92 12.23
N GLU A 386 12.05 9.19 13.33
CA GLU A 386 13.35 8.87 13.95
C GLU A 386 14.27 8.12 12.99
N PHE A 387 13.74 7.14 12.24
CA PHE A 387 14.47 6.40 11.22
C PHE A 387 15.00 7.34 10.12
N GLY A 388 14.13 8.21 9.58
CA GLY A 388 14.51 9.19 8.57
C GLY A 388 15.61 10.16 9.03
N HIS A 389 15.55 10.63 10.28
CA HIS A 389 16.59 11.48 10.87
C HIS A 389 17.89 10.72 11.14
N ARG A 390 17.81 9.51 11.71
CA ARG A 390 19.00 8.73 12.09
C ARG A 390 19.83 8.37 10.87
N TYR A 391 19.19 8.06 9.74
CA TYR A 391 19.88 7.78 8.48
C TYR A 391 20.13 9.02 7.60
N ASN A 392 19.87 10.23 8.12
CA ASN A 392 20.01 11.52 7.41
C ASN A 392 19.29 11.55 6.05
N VAL A 393 18.11 10.92 5.97
CA VAL A 393 17.24 10.98 4.78
C VAL A 393 16.29 12.17 4.88
N LEU A 394 15.88 12.51 6.10
CA LEU A 394 15.19 13.77 6.41
C LEU A 394 16.26 14.81 6.78
N THR A 395 16.33 15.91 6.03
CA THR A 395 17.31 16.99 6.27
C THR A 395 17.02 17.74 7.57
N LYS A 396 18.08 18.17 8.26
CA LYS A 396 18.03 19.03 9.46
C LYS A 396 17.81 20.53 9.16
N GLU A 397 17.68 20.93 7.91
CA GLU A 397 17.75 22.35 7.52
C GLU A 397 16.37 23.01 7.31
N THR A 398 15.92 23.71 8.34
CA THR A 398 15.34 25.05 8.19
C THR A 398 16.18 26.00 9.05
N LYS A 399 16.61 27.13 8.45
CA LYS A 399 17.61 28.10 8.95
C LYS A 399 17.32 28.76 10.32
N LYS A 400 16.25 28.38 10.99
CA LYS A 400 15.92 28.77 12.36
C LYS A 400 15.25 27.57 13.02
N THR A 401 16.03 26.78 13.75
CA THR A 401 15.59 25.79 14.75
C THR A 401 14.36 24.95 14.37
N ASN A 402 14.54 23.70 13.95
CA ASN A 402 13.84 22.51 14.47
C ASN A 402 13.93 21.35 13.48
N LYS A 403 14.24 20.15 13.99
CA LYS A 403 14.14 18.89 13.24
C LYS A 403 12.77 18.82 12.57
N ASP A 404 12.68 18.36 11.33
CA ASP A 404 11.38 18.08 10.70
C ASP A 404 10.70 16.95 11.48
N LEU A 405 9.80 17.30 12.40
CA LEU A 405 9.04 16.34 13.22
C LEU A 405 7.75 15.86 12.53
N THR A 406 7.47 16.37 11.34
CA THR A 406 6.19 16.17 10.66
C THR A 406 6.27 15.16 9.52
N THR A 407 7.40 15.09 8.82
CA THR A 407 7.61 14.14 7.74
C THR A 407 8.09 12.81 8.28
N SER A 408 7.50 11.71 7.83
CA SER A 408 7.96 10.36 8.14
C SER A 408 8.67 9.73 6.94
N TRP A 409 9.78 9.05 7.20
CA TRP A 409 10.40 8.14 6.24
C TRP A 409 10.08 6.71 6.69
N ASN A 410 9.21 6.02 5.97
CA ASN A 410 8.77 4.69 6.41
C ASN A 410 9.97 3.72 6.52
N MET A 411 9.94 2.83 7.51
CA MET A 411 10.96 1.81 7.76
C MET A 411 10.37 0.43 7.42
N PRO A 412 10.55 -0.08 6.18
CA PRO A 412 10.03 -1.38 5.78
C PRO A 412 10.49 -2.50 6.71
N VAL A 413 9.66 -3.52 6.89
CA VAL A 413 9.89 -4.59 7.88
C VAL A 413 11.23 -5.33 7.71
N LEU A 414 11.62 -5.66 6.47
CA LEU A 414 12.93 -6.29 6.21
C LEU A 414 14.09 -5.38 6.67
N ASN A 415 13.93 -4.08 6.47
CA ASN A 415 14.94 -3.10 6.83
C ASN A 415 14.96 -2.91 8.36
N GLU A 416 13.80 -2.94 9.01
CA GLU A 416 13.66 -2.94 10.47
C GLU A 416 14.42 -4.11 11.10
N PHE A 417 14.29 -5.32 10.54
CA PHE A 417 15.06 -6.48 11.00
C PHE A 417 16.57 -6.27 10.88
N TYR A 418 17.03 -5.69 9.77
CA TYR A 418 18.46 -5.40 9.56
C TYR A 418 18.98 -4.34 10.53
N VAL A 419 18.28 -3.22 10.72
CA VAL A 419 18.78 -2.15 11.59
C VAL A 419 18.85 -2.59 13.04
N ASN A 420 17.95 -3.48 13.50
CA ASN A 420 17.99 -3.98 14.86
C ASN A 420 19.08 -5.04 15.09
N PHE A 421 19.23 -6.03 14.20
CA PHE A 421 20.09 -7.19 14.46
C PHE A 421 20.90 -7.69 13.26
N GLY A 422 21.06 -6.87 12.22
CA GLY A 422 21.85 -7.16 11.03
C GLY A 422 21.38 -8.41 10.30
N LYS A 423 22.33 -9.25 9.90
CA LYS A 423 22.07 -10.50 9.15
C LYS A 423 21.14 -11.46 9.91
N TRP A 424 21.32 -11.58 11.23
CA TRP A 424 20.54 -12.50 12.05
C TRP A 424 19.11 -12.01 12.23
N GLY A 425 18.93 -10.69 12.37
CA GLY A 425 17.62 -10.07 12.34
C GLY A 425 16.85 -10.41 11.08
N ILE A 426 17.50 -10.29 9.92
CA ILE A 426 16.89 -10.65 8.63
C ILE A 426 16.47 -12.12 8.60
N ILE A 427 17.38 -13.06 8.93
CA ILE A 427 17.07 -14.49 8.86
C ILE A 427 15.91 -14.85 9.79
N VAL A 428 16.07 -14.56 11.09
CA VAL A 428 15.11 -14.96 12.12
C VAL A 428 13.80 -14.21 11.96
N GLY A 429 13.86 -12.90 11.75
CA GLY A 429 12.70 -12.04 11.58
C GLY A 429 11.87 -12.42 10.35
N MET A 430 12.51 -12.72 9.21
CA MET A 430 11.79 -13.11 8.01
C MET A 430 11.23 -14.54 8.08
N ILE A 431 11.92 -15.49 8.74
CA ILE A 431 11.34 -16.82 9.04
C ILE A 431 10.06 -16.63 9.87
N PHE A 432 10.13 -15.85 10.96
CA PHE A 432 8.99 -15.59 11.82
C PHE A 432 7.85 -14.91 11.07
N LEU A 433 8.17 -13.97 10.18
CA LEU A 433 7.18 -13.33 9.33
C LEU A 433 6.50 -14.32 8.37
N GLY A 434 7.26 -15.25 7.79
CA GLY A 434 6.73 -16.33 6.96
C GLY A 434 5.77 -17.24 7.74
N ILE A 435 6.13 -17.59 8.98
CA ILE A 435 5.29 -18.36 9.91
C ILE A 435 3.97 -17.61 10.17
N ILE A 436 4.05 -16.32 10.55
CA ILE A 436 2.87 -15.47 10.79
C ILE A 436 1.98 -15.43 9.55
N PHE A 437 2.54 -15.19 8.37
CA PHE A 437 1.75 -15.06 7.15
C PHE A 437 1.02 -16.36 6.80
N CYS A 438 1.69 -17.51 6.97
CA CYS A 438 1.05 -18.81 6.79
C CYS A 438 -0.07 -19.03 7.81
N PHE A 439 0.21 -18.74 9.08
CA PHE A 439 -0.75 -18.88 10.17
C PHE A 439 -1.98 -18.00 9.96
N LEU A 440 -1.79 -16.71 9.63
CA LEU A 440 -2.88 -15.78 9.33
C LEU A 440 -3.71 -16.26 8.13
N THR A 441 -3.06 -16.69 7.05
CA THR A 441 -3.77 -17.26 5.90
C THR A 441 -4.61 -18.47 6.34
N LYS A 442 -4.07 -19.41 7.11
CA LYS A 442 -4.82 -20.61 7.52
C LYS A 442 -5.92 -20.35 8.54
N LEU A 443 -5.68 -19.43 9.48
CA LEU A 443 -6.63 -19.10 10.55
C LEU A 443 -7.79 -18.24 10.06
N PHE A 444 -7.55 -17.33 9.11
CA PHE A 444 -8.54 -16.34 8.69
C PHE A 444 -9.09 -16.57 7.26
N SER A 445 -8.72 -17.68 6.61
CA SER A 445 -9.39 -18.13 5.38
C SER A 445 -10.68 -18.87 5.69
N ILE A 446 -11.78 -18.11 5.73
CA ILE A 446 -13.13 -18.60 6.01
C ILE A 446 -13.83 -18.93 4.68
N LYS A 447 -14.41 -20.12 4.58
CA LYS A 447 -14.97 -20.63 3.32
C LYS A 447 -16.45 -20.30 3.13
N GLU A 448 -17.15 -19.98 4.20
CA GLU A 448 -18.57 -19.66 4.19
C GLU A 448 -18.79 -18.27 3.56
N LYS A 449 -19.39 -18.24 2.35
CA LYS A 449 -19.56 -17.01 1.54
C LYS A 449 -20.36 -15.90 2.24
N ASN A 450 -21.41 -16.27 2.96
CA ASN A 450 -22.33 -15.33 3.61
C ASN A 450 -21.97 -15.05 5.07
N ASN A 451 -20.75 -15.38 5.49
CA ASN A 451 -20.32 -15.15 6.86
C ASN A 451 -19.64 -13.78 6.98
N LEU A 452 -20.10 -12.94 7.90
CA LEU A 452 -19.53 -11.60 8.13
C LEU A 452 -18.05 -11.66 8.51
N GLU A 453 -17.64 -12.69 9.25
CA GLU A 453 -16.26 -12.91 9.66
C GLU A 453 -15.32 -13.06 8.47
N SER A 454 -15.78 -13.63 7.35
CA SER A 454 -14.98 -13.75 6.13
C SER A 454 -14.60 -12.38 5.57
N VAL A 455 -15.53 -11.42 5.62
CA VAL A 455 -15.34 -10.04 5.16
C VAL A 455 -14.41 -9.29 6.10
N ILE A 456 -14.62 -9.41 7.42
CA ILE A 456 -13.71 -8.85 8.44
C ILE A 456 -12.30 -9.37 8.21
N SER A 457 -12.15 -10.68 8.09
CA SER A 457 -10.85 -11.34 7.91
C SER A 457 -10.13 -10.84 6.65
N PHE A 458 -10.85 -10.72 5.54
CA PHE A 458 -10.27 -10.19 4.30
C PHE A 458 -9.80 -8.75 4.46
N PHE A 459 -10.69 -7.83 4.87
CA PHE A 459 -10.37 -6.39 4.85
C PHE A 459 -9.40 -5.95 5.95
N ILE A 460 -9.25 -6.73 7.02
CA ILE A 460 -8.30 -6.45 8.10
C ILE A 460 -6.92 -7.05 7.83
N PHE A 461 -6.84 -8.31 7.36
CA PHE A 461 -5.55 -9.00 7.24
C PHE A 461 -4.90 -8.87 5.87
N VAL A 462 -5.67 -8.70 4.78
CA VAL A 462 -5.06 -8.57 3.45
C VAL A 462 -4.13 -7.37 3.35
N PRO A 463 -4.43 -6.17 3.88
CA PRO A 463 -3.52 -5.02 3.83
C PRO A 463 -2.10 -5.26 4.37
N LEU A 464 -1.90 -6.29 5.21
CA LEU A 464 -0.57 -6.69 5.70
C LEU A 464 0.42 -7.06 4.60
N PHE A 465 -0.02 -7.33 3.36
CA PHE A 465 0.92 -7.64 2.28
C PHE A 465 1.90 -6.48 2.00
N PHE A 466 1.48 -5.24 2.25
CA PHE A 466 2.24 -4.04 1.90
C PHE A 466 3.13 -3.57 3.05
N MET A 467 4.32 -4.19 3.16
CA MET A 467 5.23 -4.05 4.30
C MET A 467 6.16 -2.83 4.22
N GLU A 468 5.69 -1.71 3.64
CA GLU A 468 6.48 -0.48 3.49
C GLU A 468 6.75 0.20 4.84
N SER A 469 5.91 -0.04 5.84
CA SER A 469 6.02 0.52 7.21
C SER A 469 6.62 -0.47 8.21
N HIS A 470 6.89 -0.01 9.42
CA HIS A 470 7.45 -0.82 10.50
C HIS A 470 6.40 -1.67 11.22
N LEU A 471 6.84 -2.73 11.92
CA LEU A 471 5.97 -3.76 12.50
C LEU A 471 4.91 -3.19 13.46
N SER A 472 5.24 -2.21 14.29
CA SER A 472 4.26 -1.62 15.21
C SER A 472 3.13 -0.93 14.45
N LEU A 473 3.40 -0.26 13.33
CA LEU A 473 2.33 0.36 12.54
C LEU A 473 1.46 -0.69 11.86
N LEU A 474 2.06 -1.76 11.34
CA LEU A 474 1.35 -2.79 10.60
C LEU A 474 0.52 -3.69 11.51
N PHE A 475 1.11 -4.28 12.56
CA PHE A 475 0.43 -5.25 13.41
C PHE A 475 -0.30 -4.64 14.61
N GLY A 476 0.07 -3.42 15.02
CA GLY A 476 -0.28 -2.90 16.34
C GLY A 476 -1.78 -2.75 16.63
N ALA A 477 -2.60 -2.50 15.61
CA ALA A 477 -4.06 -2.31 15.76
C ALA A 477 -4.89 -3.40 15.07
N ILE A 478 -4.28 -4.36 14.40
CA ILE A 478 -5.00 -5.33 13.56
C ILE A 478 -5.88 -6.25 14.40
N PHE A 479 -5.33 -6.84 15.46
CA PHE A 479 -6.11 -7.73 16.33
C PHE A 479 -7.20 -6.97 17.07
N GLN A 480 -6.92 -5.75 17.54
CA GLN A 480 -7.92 -4.87 18.16
C GLN A 480 -9.07 -4.57 17.19
N SER A 481 -8.75 -4.24 15.93
CA SER A 481 -9.74 -3.97 14.87
C SER A 481 -10.58 -5.21 14.56
N TYR A 482 -9.95 -6.38 14.50
CA TYR A 482 -10.63 -7.66 14.29
C TYR A 482 -11.61 -7.98 15.42
N PHE A 483 -11.18 -7.90 16.68
CA PHE A 483 -12.06 -8.15 17.84
C PHE A 483 -13.20 -7.13 17.94
N PHE A 484 -12.91 -5.86 17.70
CA PHE A 484 -13.93 -4.82 17.66
C PHE A 484 -15.01 -5.14 16.61
N LEU A 485 -14.61 -5.47 15.37
CA LEU A 485 -15.57 -5.80 14.32
C LEU A 485 -16.33 -7.10 14.57
N LEU A 486 -15.73 -8.08 15.24
CA LEU A 486 -16.44 -9.27 15.70
C LEU A 486 -17.56 -8.89 16.67
N ILE A 487 -17.23 -8.20 17.77
CA ILE A 487 -18.20 -7.78 18.80
C ILE A 487 -19.31 -6.93 18.16
N PHE A 488 -18.92 -5.99 17.31
CA PHE A 488 -19.85 -5.16 16.55
C PHE A 488 -20.80 -6.03 15.70
N SER A 489 -20.26 -6.97 14.92
CA SER A 489 -21.07 -7.84 14.05
C SER A 489 -22.01 -8.75 14.82
N PHE A 490 -21.55 -9.37 15.92
CA PHE A 490 -22.41 -10.17 16.80
C PHE A 490 -23.58 -9.34 17.33
N SER A 491 -23.28 -8.13 17.83
CA SER A 491 -24.29 -7.23 18.40
C SER A 491 -25.29 -6.77 17.35
N SER A 492 -24.81 -6.36 16.16
CA SER A 492 -25.68 -5.88 15.10
C SER A 492 -26.57 -6.98 14.52
N VAL A 493 -26.05 -8.20 14.34
CA VAL A 493 -26.86 -9.36 13.89
C VAL A 493 -27.91 -9.72 14.94
N TYR A 494 -27.55 -9.69 16.23
CA TYR A 494 -28.50 -9.96 17.30
C TYR A 494 -29.67 -8.98 17.31
N ILE A 495 -29.39 -7.68 17.15
CA ILE A 495 -30.43 -6.64 17.07
C ILE A 495 -31.30 -6.86 15.83
N LEU A 496 -30.69 -7.07 14.66
CA LEU A 496 -31.42 -7.24 13.40
C LEU A 496 -32.34 -8.47 13.39
N ARG A 497 -32.00 -9.55 14.09
CA ARG A 497 -32.84 -10.76 14.16
C ARG A 497 -33.99 -10.63 15.16
N LYS A 498 -33.98 -9.61 16.01
CA LYS A 498 -35.06 -9.33 16.98
C LYS A 498 -36.06 -8.31 16.48
N LEU A 499 -35.64 -7.45 15.55
CA LEU A 499 -36.52 -6.58 14.76
C LEU A 499 -37.22 -7.41 13.68
#